data_AF-A0A4U6N894-F1
#
_entry.id   AF-A0A4U6N894-F1
#
_cell.length_a   1.000
_cell.length_b   1.000
_cell.length_c   1.000
_cell.angle_alpha   90.00
_cell.angle_beta   90.00
_cell.angle_gamma   90.00
#
_symmetry.space_group_name_H-M   'P 1'
#
loop_
_entity.id
_entity.type
_entity.pdbx_description
1 polymer ?
#
loop_
_entity_poly.entity_id
_entity_poly.type
_entity_poly.pdbx_seq_one_letter_code
_entity_poly.pdbx_strand_id
1 'polypeptide(L)'
;MGSTRGPRRSRAPGRAGGSGHRGAGGSPRGRTIDVTYPAPLTTADGRPAGILHDGGDEPRSHSPRPFMYPVTTPSGRNVADYRPADHPWHWGLGIAISNITVDAQQHPVNLWGGPTYQDGHGYVQLPNNGMQRVVGSRHGPAGTEQQLEWRAADGKTFLVEKRTWTAGTVQAGGAEWFRTSVRSRWANTSGGPLAFGSPTAAGRPNAGYGGFFLRLPVSFDGASIIAPPVAPPAGQDVGTPPVGAGTVSEEEAMGSERSWLALRANDASVLMVAATETPGAPTPWFVRTSGTPMLCAAPFFHTEMRLGAAEATEWGWSLLVADGRVQDSAFGEAAEAAGAVRP
;
A
#
# COMPACT_ATOMS: atom_id res chain seq x y z
N MET A 1 37.65 -53.28 -83.85
CA MET A 1 36.92 -52.09 -83.37
C MET A 1 35.86 -52.58 -82.39
N GLY A 2 35.75 -52.20 -81.13
CA GLY A 2 36.48 -51.29 -80.25
C GLY A 2 36.00 -51.59 -78.82
N SER A 3 36.95 -51.57 -77.88
CA SER A 3 36.78 -51.69 -76.44
C SER A 3 36.25 -50.38 -75.84
N THR A 4 35.50 -50.42 -74.71
CA THR A 4 35.65 -49.58 -73.47
C THR A 4 34.36 -49.62 -72.63
N ARG A 5 34.39 -50.12 -71.37
CA ARG A 5 34.71 -49.44 -70.08
C ARG A 5 33.76 -48.27 -69.73
N GLY A 6 32.96 -48.44 -68.67
CA GLY A 6 32.55 -47.33 -67.77
C GLY A 6 33.72 -46.87 -66.89
N PRO A 7 33.57 -46.04 -65.82
CA PRO A 7 32.41 -45.32 -65.27
C PRO A 7 32.72 -43.81 -64.97
N ARG A 8 31.82 -43.05 -64.31
CA ARG A 8 32.12 -41.90 -63.38
C ARG A 8 30.83 -41.37 -62.71
N ARG A 9 30.62 -41.66 -61.42
CA ARG A 9 30.69 -40.77 -60.23
C ARG A 9 29.97 -39.41 -60.33
N SER A 10 28.96 -39.23 -59.49
CA SER A 10 28.71 -37.97 -58.76
C SER A 10 28.50 -38.28 -57.27
N ARG A 11 29.38 -37.71 -56.43
CA ARG A 11 29.27 -37.61 -54.97
C ARG A 11 29.23 -36.12 -54.66
N ALA A 12 28.32 -35.71 -53.79
CA ALA A 12 28.26 -34.38 -53.18
C ALA A 12 28.16 -34.55 -51.64
N PRO A 13 28.44 -33.51 -50.83
CA PRO A 13 29.45 -33.52 -49.77
C PRO A 13 28.81 -33.74 -48.37
N GLY A 14 29.51 -34.20 -47.34
CA GLY A 14 30.61 -33.51 -46.66
C GLY A 14 30.15 -33.12 -45.25
N ARG A 15 30.42 -33.97 -44.26
CA ARG A 15 30.25 -33.71 -42.83
C ARG A 15 31.43 -32.88 -42.31
N ALA A 16 31.13 -31.78 -41.63
CA ALA A 16 31.90 -31.15 -40.55
C ALA A 16 30.83 -30.55 -39.61
N GLY A 17 30.74 -30.85 -38.31
CA GLY A 17 31.77 -30.62 -37.30
C GLY A 17 31.42 -29.30 -36.60
N GLY A 18 30.76 -29.35 -35.45
CA GLY A 18 30.33 -28.14 -34.74
C GLY A 18 29.68 -28.41 -33.39
N SER A 19 30.53 -28.51 -32.37
CA SER A 19 30.37 -28.03 -30.98
C SER A 19 28.98 -28.00 -30.35
N GLY A 20 28.86 -28.71 -29.23
CA GLY A 20 27.69 -28.71 -28.38
C GLY A 20 27.39 -27.35 -27.73
N HIS A 21 26.10 -27.07 -27.62
CA HIS A 21 25.57 -26.24 -26.56
C HIS A 21 24.34 -26.94 -25.98
N ARG A 22 24.55 -27.58 -24.82
CA ARG A 22 23.48 -27.90 -23.89
C ARG A 22 22.95 -26.57 -23.35
N GLY A 23 21.89 -26.05 -23.93
CA GLY A 23 21.09 -25.00 -23.32
C GLY A 23 20.33 -25.59 -22.14
N ALA A 24 20.96 -25.59 -20.98
CA ALA A 24 20.26 -25.81 -19.71
C ALA A 24 19.35 -24.60 -19.45
N GLY A 25 18.14 -24.63 -20.02
CA GLY A 25 17.04 -23.74 -19.66
C GLY A 25 16.44 -24.16 -18.33
N GLY A 26 17.25 -24.11 -17.27
CA GLY A 26 16.75 -24.23 -15.91
C GLY A 26 15.97 -22.96 -15.59
N SER A 27 14.64 -23.05 -15.53
CA SER A 27 13.84 -22.10 -14.77
C SER A 27 14.52 -21.92 -13.41
N PRO A 28 14.82 -20.70 -12.95
CA PRO A 28 15.27 -20.51 -11.59
C PRO A 28 14.08 -20.93 -10.73
N ARG A 29 14.13 -22.16 -10.19
CA ARG A 29 13.34 -22.55 -9.02
C ARG A 29 13.84 -21.67 -7.89
N GLY A 30 13.33 -20.44 -7.85
CA GLY A 30 13.52 -19.54 -6.73
C GLY A 30 13.12 -20.31 -5.49
N ARG A 31 14.04 -20.37 -4.52
CA ARG A 31 13.81 -20.91 -3.18
C ARG A 31 12.37 -20.60 -2.78
N THR A 32 11.57 -21.64 -2.56
CA THR A 32 10.24 -21.52 -1.98
C THR A 32 10.38 -20.65 -0.74
N ILE A 33 9.76 -19.48 -0.77
CA ILE A 33 9.69 -18.60 0.38
C ILE A 33 8.46 -19.08 1.15
N ASP A 34 8.66 -19.58 2.37
CA ASP A 34 7.57 -20.13 3.18
C ASP A 34 6.58 -19.01 3.56
N VAL A 35 5.36 -19.10 3.04
CA VAL A 35 4.24 -18.23 3.44
C VAL A 35 3.79 -18.67 4.83
N THR A 36 4.16 -17.90 5.85
CA THR A 36 3.82 -18.20 7.25
C THR A 36 3.14 -16.99 7.88
N TYR A 37 1.84 -17.11 8.13
CA TYR A 37 1.04 -16.09 8.82
C TYR A 37 0.21 -16.74 9.93
N PRO A 38 -0.11 -15.99 11.01
CA PRO A 38 0.30 -14.61 11.29
C PRO A 38 1.80 -14.46 11.59
N ALA A 39 2.35 -13.26 11.37
CA ALA A 39 3.75 -12.93 11.63
C ALA A 39 3.88 -11.68 12.53
N PRO A 40 4.56 -11.76 13.69
CA PRO A 40 4.76 -10.60 14.55
C PRO A 40 5.71 -9.58 13.89
N LEU A 41 5.41 -8.29 14.09
CA LEU A 41 6.30 -7.19 13.77
C LEU A 41 6.75 -6.53 15.08
N THR A 42 8.05 -6.55 15.35
CA THR A 42 8.63 -6.07 16.61
C THR A 42 9.60 -4.94 16.37
N THR A 43 9.70 -4.03 17.33
CA THR A 43 10.77 -3.03 17.41
C THR A 43 12.14 -3.70 17.62
N ALA A 44 13.22 -2.94 17.44
CA ALA A 44 14.59 -3.46 17.58
C ALA A 44 14.91 -4.01 18.99
N ASP A 45 14.23 -3.52 20.03
CA ASP A 45 14.32 -3.99 21.41
C ASP A 45 13.32 -5.13 21.73
N GLY A 46 12.64 -5.68 20.71
CA GLY A 46 11.79 -6.86 20.84
C GLY A 46 10.36 -6.59 21.31
N ARG A 47 9.93 -5.34 21.43
CA ARG A 47 8.55 -5.02 21.80
C ARG A 47 7.59 -5.19 20.63
N PRO A 48 6.38 -5.73 20.84
CA PRO A 48 5.42 -5.96 19.75
C PRO A 48 4.82 -4.64 19.27
N ALA A 49 5.02 -4.31 17.99
CA ALA A 49 4.32 -3.22 17.32
C ALA A 49 2.98 -3.67 16.71
N GLY A 50 2.85 -4.97 16.41
CA GLY A 50 1.61 -5.62 16.02
C GLY A 50 1.85 -6.92 15.24
N ILE A 51 0.81 -7.39 14.54
CA ILE A 51 0.80 -8.70 13.87
C ILE A 51 0.35 -8.55 12.43
N LEU A 52 1.16 -9.03 11.48
CA LEU A 52 0.83 -9.10 10.06
C LEU A 52 0.05 -10.37 9.76
N HIS A 53 -0.97 -10.25 8.91
CA HIS A 53 -1.81 -11.32 8.38
C HIS A 53 -1.78 -11.25 6.85
N ASP A 54 -1.95 -12.39 6.16
CA ASP A 54 -2.07 -12.42 4.70
C ASP A 54 -3.51 -12.14 4.22
N GLY A 55 -4.50 -12.33 5.09
CA GLY A 55 -5.92 -12.12 4.82
C GLY A 55 -6.54 -13.14 3.86
N GLY A 56 -5.86 -14.25 3.56
CA GLY A 56 -6.26 -15.21 2.53
C GLY A 56 -7.59 -15.92 2.81
N ASP A 57 -7.97 -16.04 4.08
CA ASP A 57 -9.18 -16.74 4.55
C ASP A 57 -10.43 -15.85 4.57
N GLU A 58 -10.30 -14.57 4.22
CA GLU A 58 -11.43 -13.65 4.23
C GLU A 58 -12.39 -13.85 3.04
N PRO A 59 -13.68 -13.48 3.17
CA PRO A 59 -14.64 -13.57 2.07
C PRO A 59 -14.17 -12.79 0.84
N ARG A 60 -14.40 -13.35 -0.35
CA ARG A 60 -14.06 -12.69 -1.63
C ARG A 60 -14.70 -11.31 -1.79
N SER A 61 -15.93 -11.13 -1.31
CA SER A 61 -16.62 -9.83 -1.31
C SER A 61 -15.92 -8.76 -0.46
N HIS A 62 -15.00 -9.14 0.43
CA HIS A 62 -14.22 -8.20 1.23
C HIS A 62 -12.86 -7.85 0.62
N SER A 63 -12.56 -8.37 -0.58
CA SER A 63 -11.27 -8.22 -1.26
C SER A 63 -10.07 -8.62 -0.37
N PRO A 64 -9.86 -9.94 -0.15
CA PRO A 64 -8.74 -10.49 0.63
C PRO A 64 -7.40 -9.84 0.32
N ARG A 65 -6.67 -9.41 1.35
CA ARG A 65 -5.40 -8.69 1.24
C ARG A 65 -4.64 -8.73 2.57
N PRO A 66 -3.31 -8.57 2.56
CA PRO A 66 -2.55 -8.48 3.80
C PRO A 66 -2.84 -7.21 4.60
N PHE A 67 -2.88 -7.37 5.92
CA PHE A 67 -3.13 -6.29 6.87
C PHE A 67 -2.36 -6.53 8.18
N MET A 68 -2.26 -5.49 9.01
CA MET A 68 -1.71 -5.57 10.35
C MET A 68 -2.81 -5.32 11.38
N TYR A 69 -2.99 -6.27 12.31
CA TYR A 69 -3.92 -6.16 13.43
C TYR A 69 -3.57 -7.19 14.53
N PRO A 70 -3.52 -6.81 15.82
CA PRO A 70 -3.63 -5.44 16.33
C PRO A 70 -2.44 -4.57 15.90
N VAL A 71 -2.57 -3.25 16.10
CA VAL A 71 -1.46 -2.27 15.99
C VAL A 71 -1.34 -1.60 17.35
N THR A 72 -0.18 -1.69 18.00
CA THR A 72 -0.04 -1.37 19.43
C THR A 72 0.85 -0.16 19.70
N THR A 73 0.42 0.67 20.66
CA THR A 73 1.27 1.71 21.29
C THR A 73 2.38 1.08 22.14
N PRO A 74 3.37 1.87 22.63
CA PRO A 74 4.41 1.35 23.51
C PRO A 74 3.90 0.67 24.79
N SER A 75 2.79 1.12 25.38
CA SER A 75 2.15 0.47 26.52
C SER A 75 1.27 -0.74 26.16
N GLY A 76 1.15 -1.08 24.87
CA GLY A 76 0.38 -2.23 24.38
C GLY A 76 -1.08 -1.95 24.04
N ARG A 77 -1.49 -0.67 23.95
CA ARG A 77 -2.87 -0.31 23.57
C ARG A 77 -3.07 -0.49 22.07
N ASN A 78 -4.12 -1.21 21.67
CA ASN A 78 -4.47 -1.34 20.26
C ASN A 78 -5.11 -0.04 19.72
N VAL A 79 -4.65 0.44 18.56
CA VAL A 79 -5.16 1.64 17.88
C VAL A 79 -5.83 1.34 16.53
N ALA A 80 -6.03 0.06 16.22
CA ALA A 80 -6.66 -0.39 14.98
C ALA A 80 -7.95 -1.17 15.27
N ASP A 81 -8.93 -1.11 14.37
CA ASP A 81 -10.14 -1.95 14.44
C ASP A 81 -10.13 -3.02 13.34
N TYR A 82 -10.91 -4.07 13.51
CA TYR A 82 -10.96 -5.19 12.57
C TYR A 82 -12.39 -5.73 12.45
N ARG A 83 -12.88 -5.74 11.20
CA ARG A 83 -14.22 -6.20 10.82
C ARG A 83 -15.34 -5.53 11.64
N PRO A 84 -15.37 -4.19 11.70
CA PRO A 84 -16.46 -3.50 12.38
C PRO A 84 -17.78 -3.82 11.68
N ALA A 85 -18.88 -3.81 12.45
CA ALA A 85 -20.18 -4.30 11.99
C ALA A 85 -20.76 -3.50 10.80
N ASP A 86 -20.39 -2.23 10.66
CA ASP A 86 -20.77 -1.33 9.57
C ASP A 86 -19.98 -1.61 8.27
N HIS A 87 -18.72 -2.02 8.40
CA HIS A 87 -17.80 -2.24 7.28
C HIS A 87 -16.92 -3.49 7.53
N PRO A 88 -17.46 -4.71 7.40
CA PRO A 88 -16.73 -5.94 7.74
C PRO A 88 -15.50 -6.23 6.87
N TRP A 89 -15.28 -5.46 5.79
CA TRP A 89 -14.09 -5.50 4.95
C TRP A 89 -12.98 -4.52 5.37
N HIS A 90 -13.16 -3.77 6.47
CA HIS A 90 -12.12 -2.90 7.04
C HIS A 90 -11.26 -3.67 8.03
N TRP A 91 -9.96 -3.79 7.71
CA TRP A 91 -9.02 -4.61 8.47
C TRP A 91 -7.77 -3.82 8.84
N GLY A 92 -7.71 -3.40 10.09
CA GLY A 92 -6.55 -2.80 10.73
C GLY A 92 -5.83 -1.77 9.86
N LEU A 93 -4.51 -1.98 9.71
CA LEU A 93 -3.63 -1.19 8.87
C LEU A 93 -3.23 -1.96 7.60
N GLY A 94 -3.35 -1.37 6.41
CA GLY A 94 -2.96 -2.03 5.17
C GLY A 94 -3.02 -1.13 3.94
N ILE A 95 -2.76 -1.72 2.77
CA ILE A 95 -2.89 -1.04 1.47
C ILE A 95 -4.17 -1.52 0.80
N ALA A 96 -5.08 -0.60 0.45
CA ALA A 96 -6.38 -0.92 -0.12
C ALA A 96 -6.81 0.14 -1.15
N ILE A 97 -7.33 -0.27 -2.31
CA ILE A 97 -7.70 0.64 -3.41
C ILE A 97 -9.00 0.13 -4.03
N SER A 98 -9.99 1.01 -4.22
CA SER A 98 -11.35 0.60 -4.64
C SER A 98 -11.60 0.67 -6.15
N ASN A 99 -10.80 1.45 -6.90
CA ASN A 99 -11.03 1.73 -8.32
C ASN A 99 -9.72 1.53 -9.09
N ILE A 100 -9.51 0.36 -9.66
CA ILE A 100 -8.35 0.10 -10.55
C ILE A 100 -8.84 -0.30 -11.93
N THR A 101 -8.68 0.57 -12.92
CA THR A 101 -9.00 0.25 -14.31
C THR A 101 -7.93 -0.67 -14.90
N VAL A 102 -8.38 -1.75 -15.52
CA VAL A 102 -7.55 -2.77 -16.19
C VAL A 102 -8.20 -3.10 -17.54
N ASP A 103 -7.48 -2.94 -18.66
CA ASP A 103 -8.01 -2.98 -20.04
C ASP A 103 -8.89 -4.20 -20.41
N ALA A 104 -8.73 -5.33 -19.72
CA ALA A 104 -9.49 -6.56 -19.98
C ALA A 104 -10.64 -6.82 -19.00
N GLN A 105 -10.89 -5.92 -18.05
CA GLN A 105 -11.91 -6.07 -17.01
C GLN A 105 -13.14 -5.21 -17.32
N GLN A 106 -14.34 -5.78 -17.18
CA GLN A 106 -15.60 -5.09 -17.45
C GLN A 106 -15.85 -3.92 -16.48
N HIS A 107 -15.38 -4.06 -15.24
CA HIS A 107 -15.51 -3.06 -14.18
C HIS A 107 -14.12 -2.77 -13.60
N PRO A 108 -13.87 -1.57 -13.04
CA PRO A 108 -12.67 -1.33 -12.26
C PRO A 108 -12.53 -2.37 -11.15
N VAL A 109 -11.34 -2.92 -10.95
CA VAL A 109 -11.06 -3.89 -9.91
C VAL A 109 -11.13 -3.20 -8.55
N ASN A 110 -11.89 -3.81 -7.64
CA ASN A 110 -12.05 -3.35 -6.26
C ASN A 110 -11.17 -4.20 -5.32
N LEU A 111 -10.09 -3.61 -4.80
CA LEU A 111 -9.23 -4.19 -3.76
C LEU A 111 -9.46 -3.57 -2.37
N TRP A 112 -10.51 -2.77 -2.22
CA TRP A 112 -10.97 -2.19 -0.95
C TRP A 112 -11.90 -3.13 -0.18
N GLY A 113 -12.74 -3.86 -0.93
CA GLY A 113 -13.79 -4.71 -0.39
C GLY A 113 -15.15 -4.02 -0.38
N GLY A 114 -16.18 -4.84 -0.18
CA GLY A 114 -17.57 -4.40 -0.19
C GLY A 114 -18.06 -3.89 -1.55
N PRO A 115 -19.15 -3.12 -1.55
CA PRO A 115 -19.73 -2.53 -2.75
C PRO A 115 -18.81 -1.52 -3.44
N THR A 116 -18.97 -1.36 -4.75
CA THR A 116 -18.29 -0.35 -5.56
C THR A 116 -19.21 0.84 -5.79
N TYR A 117 -18.65 2.06 -5.70
CA TYR A 117 -19.39 3.26 -6.08
C TYR A 117 -19.59 3.30 -7.60
N GLN A 118 -20.83 3.51 -8.03
CA GLN A 118 -21.18 3.85 -9.40
C GLN A 118 -21.88 5.21 -9.43
N ASP A 119 -21.41 6.08 -10.32
CA ASP A 119 -22.01 7.39 -10.50
C ASP A 119 -23.50 7.28 -10.87
N GLY A 120 -24.32 8.14 -10.28
CA GLY A 120 -25.78 8.11 -10.39
C GLY A 120 -26.49 6.93 -9.70
N HIS A 121 -25.79 5.90 -9.22
CA HIS A 121 -26.38 4.68 -8.64
C HIS A 121 -25.93 4.42 -7.19
N GLY A 122 -24.93 5.15 -6.69
CA GLY A 122 -24.41 4.96 -5.35
C GLY A 122 -23.59 3.68 -5.21
N TYR A 123 -23.61 3.07 -4.02
CA TYR A 123 -22.84 1.85 -3.73
C TYR A 123 -23.61 0.60 -4.16
N VAL A 124 -23.06 -0.15 -5.11
CA VAL A 124 -23.64 -1.37 -5.65
C VAL A 124 -22.62 -2.51 -5.57
N GLN A 125 -23.08 -3.69 -5.15
CA GLN A 125 -22.23 -4.88 -5.15
C GLN A 125 -22.05 -5.38 -6.60
N LEU A 126 -20.86 -5.16 -7.16
CA LEU A 126 -20.47 -5.62 -8.49
C LEU A 126 -19.65 -6.91 -8.40
N PRO A 127 -19.54 -7.69 -9.47
CA PRO A 127 -18.68 -8.87 -9.53
C PRO A 127 -17.20 -8.49 -9.82
N ASN A 128 -16.66 -7.48 -9.10
CA ASN A 128 -15.35 -6.88 -9.39
C ASN A 128 -14.38 -6.89 -8.19
N ASN A 129 -14.75 -7.51 -7.06
CA ASN A 129 -13.84 -7.66 -5.93
C ASN A 129 -12.65 -8.57 -6.31
N GLY A 130 -11.46 -7.97 -6.34
CA GLY A 130 -10.20 -8.67 -6.53
C GLY A 130 -9.56 -9.07 -5.20
N MET A 131 -8.27 -9.38 -5.22
CA MET A 131 -7.48 -9.67 -4.01
C MET A 131 -6.01 -9.28 -4.17
N GLN A 132 -5.33 -9.10 -3.04
CA GLN A 132 -3.87 -9.10 -2.95
C GLN A 132 -3.45 -10.41 -2.30
N ARG A 133 -2.71 -11.27 -3.01
CA ARG A 133 -2.31 -12.59 -2.54
C ARG A 133 -0.83 -12.60 -2.22
N VAL A 134 -0.45 -13.01 -1.00
CA VAL A 134 0.95 -13.30 -0.68
C VAL A 134 1.36 -14.60 -1.37
N VAL A 135 2.42 -14.53 -2.18
CA VAL A 135 3.01 -15.69 -2.87
C VAL A 135 4.39 -16.07 -2.34
N GLY A 136 4.95 -15.25 -1.44
CA GLY A 136 6.14 -15.56 -0.65
C GLY A 136 6.36 -14.54 0.45
N SER A 137 6.85 -14.96 1.62
CA SER A 137 7.25 -14.04 2.70
C SER A 137 8.51 -14.45 3.47
N ARG A 138 9.38 -13.48 3.75
CA ARG A 138 10.56 -13.67 4.60
C ARG A 138 10.40 -12.80 5.84
N HIS A 139 10.42 -13.44 7.00
CA HIS A 139 10.35 -12.77 8.29
C HIS A 139 11.74 -12.80 8.94
N GLY A 140 12.18 -11.70 9.53
CA GLY A 140 13.44 -11.63 10.25
C GLY A 140 13.51 -10.44 11.20
N PRO A 141 14.61 -10.30 11.96
CA PRO A 141 14.76 -9.22 12.93
C PRO A 141 14.68 -7.81 12.33
N ALA A 142 15.05 -7.68 11.04
CA ALA A 142 15.00 -6.41 10.32
C ALA A 142 13.59 -6.06 9.80
N GLY A 143 12.62 -6.98 9.87
CA GLY A 143 11.26 -6.78 9.35
C GLY A 143 10.71 -7.98 8.58
N THR A 144 9.62 -7.74 7.86
CA THR A 144 8.96 -8.73 6.99
C THR A 144 8.98 -8.28 5.55
N GLU A 145 9.51 -9.10 4.66
CA GLU A 145 9.42 -8.94 3.21
C GLU A 145 8.32 -9.84 2.65
N GLN A 146 7.54 -9.33 1.72
CA GLN A 146 6.43 -10.01 1.06
C GLN A 146 6.55 -9.86 -0.46
N GLN A 147 6.26 -10.94 -1.18
CA GLN A 147 5.95 -10.92 -2.61
C GLN A 147 4.46 -11.13 -2.76
N LEU A 148 3.79 -10.23 -3.47
CA LEU A 148 2.35 -10.28 -3.66
C LEU A 148 1.98 -10.24 -5.14
N GLU A 149 0.83 -10.84 -5.43
CA GLU A 149 0.13 -10.69 -6.70
C GLU A 149 -1.22 -10.00 -6.47
N TRP A 150 -1.50 -8.98 -7.26
CA TRP A 150 -2.80 -8.34 -7.28
C TRP A 150 -3.62 -8.95 -8.41
N ARG A 151 -4.78 -9.49 -8.05
CA ARG A 151 -5.63 -10.28 -8.93
C ARG A 151 -7.00 -9.64 -9.07
N ALA A 152 -7.51 -9.62 -10.29
CA ALA A 152 -8.89 -9.24 -10.56
C ALA A 152 -9.87 -10.34 -10.08
N ALA A 153 -11.18 -10.06 -10.15
CA ALA A 153 -12.22 -11.00 -9.72
C ALA A 153 -12.20 -12.33 -10.50
N ASP A 154 -11.78 -12.30 -11.77
CA ASP A 154 -11.58 -13.48 -12.62
C ASP A 154 -10.31 -14.29 -12.26
N GLY A 155 -9.53 -13.83 -11.28
CA GLY A 155 -8.32 -14.45 -10.78
C GLY A 155 -7.05 -14.13 -11.57
N LYS A 156 -7.13 -13.35 -12.66
CA LYS A 156 -5.95 -12.95 -13.43
C LYS A 156 -5.12 -11.92 -12.65
N THR A 157 -3.82 -12.17 -12.57
CA THR A 157 -2.85 -11.21 -12.02
C THR A 157 -2.65 -10.07 -13.00
N PHE A 158 -2.69 -8.83 -12.50
CA PHE A 158 -2.45 -7.63 -13.30
C PHE A 158 -1.29 -6.77 -12.76
N LEU A 159 -0.88 -6.99 -11.51
CA LEU A 159 0.23 -6.30 -10.86
C LEU A 159 0.95 -7.25 -9.89
N VAL A 160 2.27 -7.13 -9.81
CA VAL A 160 3.08 -7.80 -8.78
C VAL A 160 3.70 -6.76 -7.86
N GLU A 161 3.83 -7.10 -6.59
CA GLU A 161 4.31 -6.20 -5.55
C GLU A 161 5.42 -6.84 -4.72
N LYS A 162 6.45 -6.06 -4.40
CA LYS A 162 7.41 -6.37 -3.33
C LYS A 162 7.18 -5.39 -2.19
N ARG A 163 6.79 -5.88 -1.02
CA ARG A 163 6.45 -5.08 0.15
C ARG A 163 7.38 -5.42 1.32
N THR A 164 7.89 -4.42 2.01
CA THR A 164 8.70 -4.59 3.22
C THR A 164 8.10 -3.81 4.36
N TRP A 165 7.90 -4.48 5.49
CA TRP A 165 7.46 -3.90 6.76
C TRP A 165 8.61 -3.86 7.75
N THR A 166 8.78 -2.75 8.44
CA THR A 166 9.74 -2.62 9.55
C THR A 166 9.07 -1.93 10.73
N ALA A 167 9.57 -2.19 11.94
CA ALA A 167 9.16 -1.49 13.14
C ALA A 167 10.37 -0.95 13.91
N GLY A 168 10.17 0.18 14.59
CA GLY A 168 11.18 0.83 15.41
C GLY A 168 10.57 1.80 16.41
N THR A 169 11.41 2.52 17.12
CA THR A 169 11.01 3.46 18.17
C THR A 169 11.53 4.86 17.86
N VAL A 170 10.76 5.88 18.19
CA VAL A 170 11.13 7.30 18.07
C VAL A 170 10.81 8.00 19.38
N GLN A 171 11.72 8.89 19.83
CA GLN A 171 11.47 9.78 20.96
C GLN A 171 11.23 11.19 20.39
N ALA A 172 10.06 11.77 20.66
CA ALA A 172 9.66 13.06 20.11
C ALA A 172 8.66 13.75 21.04
N GLY A 173 8.87 15.05 21.32
CA GLY A 173 7.99 15.87 22.14
C GLY A 173 7.71 15.31 23.54
N GLY A 174 8.70 14.63 24.14
CA GLY A 174 8.57 13.99 25.46
C GLY A 174 7.78 12.69 25.48
N ALA A 175 7.43 12.12 24.32
CA ALA A 175 6.73 10.85 24.21
C ALA A 175 7.55 9.82 23.41
N GLU A 176 7.38 8.55 23.77
CA GLU A 176 7.84 7.43 22.96
C GLU A 176 6.78 7.07 21.92
N TRP A 177 7.25 6.81 20.70
CA TRP A 177 6.44 6.38 19.57
C TRP A 177 6.93 5.04 19.05
N PHE A 178 6.01 4.13 18.76
CA PHE A 178 6.29 3.01 17.87
C PHE A 178 6.05 3.46 16.44
N ARG A 179 7.05 3.25 15.59
CA ARG A 179 6.99 3.52 14.15
C ARG A 179 6.90 2.20 13.41
N THR A 180 5.85 2.03 12.62
CA THR A 180 5.72 0.97 11.62
C THR A 180 5.86 1.59 10.24
N SER A 181 6.85 1.16 9.47
CA SER A 181 7.10 1.65 8.11
C SER A 181 6.85 0.56 7.08
N VAL A 182 6.27 0.95 5.95
CA VAL A 182 6.08 0.07 4.79
C VAL A 182 6.71 0.70 3.56
N ARG A 183 7.53 -0.08 2.84
CA ARG A 183 7.95 0.23 1.46
C ARG A 183 7.32 -0.77 0.52
N SER A 184 6.86 -0.30 -0.63
CA SER A 184 6.09 -1.11 -1.56
C SER A 184 6.42 -0.76 -3.00
N ARG A 185 7.01 -1.70 -3.74
CA ARG A 185 7.28 -1.57 -5.17
C ARG A 185 6.21 -2.29 -5.96
N TRP A 186 5.47 -1.57 -6.80
CA TRP A 186 4.45 -2.11 -7.70
C TRP A 186 5.00 -2.22 -9.11
N ALA A 187 4.74 -3.33 -9.81
CA ALA A 187 5.09 -3.51 -11.21
C ALA A 187 3.88 -4.00 -12.02
N ASN A 188 3.54 -3.27 -13.07
CA ASN A 188 2.41 -3.57 -13.94
C ASN A 188 2.73 -4.79 -14.83
N THR A 189 1.86 -5.81 -14.78
CA THR A 189 1.98 -7.06 -15.56
C THR A 189 0.79 -7.30 -16.48
N SER A 190 -0.15 -6.37 -16.56
CA SER A 190 -1.45 -6.53 -17.25
C SER A 190 -1.40 -6.43 -18.78
N GLY A 191 -0.26 -6.09 -19.37
CA GLY A 191 -0.09 -5.89 -20.82
C GLY A 191 -0.62 -4.55 -21.36
N GLY A 192 -1.42 -3.83 -20.58
CA GLY A 192 -1.92 -2.47 -20.87
C GLY A 192 -1.66 -1.50 -19.72
N PRO A 193 -2.03 -0.21 -19.85
CA PRO A 193 -1.96 0.74 -18.74
C PRO A 193 -2.93 0.36 -17.61
N LEU A 194 -2.52 0.63 -16.38
CA LEU A 194 -3.39 0.62 -15.20
C LEU A 194 -3.74 2.07 -14.84
N ALA A 195 -4.96 2.29 -14.34
CA ALA A 195 -5.33 3.57 -13.73
C ALA A 195 -5.86 3.32 -12.31
N PHE A 196 -5.21 3.93 -11.32
CA PHE A 196 -5.56 3.83 -9.89
C PHE A 196 -6.31 5.07 -9.47
N GLY A 197 -7.54 4.90 -9.00
CA GLY A 197 -8.44 5.98 -8.59
C GLY A 197 -9.11 5.70 -7.24
N SER A 198 -10.12 6.52 -6.97
CA SER A 198 -10.99 6.44 -5.80
C SER A 198 -12.44 6.76 -6.21
N PRO A 199 -13.43 6.60 -5.32
CA PRO A 199 -14.78 7.05 -5.58
C PRO A 199 -14.85 8.55 -5.88
N THR A 200 -14.00 9.39 -5.28
CA THR A 200 -13.91 10.82 -5.63
C THR A 200 -13.52 11.01 -7.09
N ALA A 201 -12.47 10.33 -7.56
CA ALA A 201 -12.08 10.37 -8.97
C ALA A 201 -13.18 9.81 -9.91
N ALA A 202 -14.08 8.97 -9.38
CA ALA A 202 -15.26 8.44 -10.07
C ALA A 202 -16.55 9.26 -9.86
N GLY A 203 -16.47 10.46 -9.29
CA GLY A 203 -17.61 11.39 -9.18
C GLY A 203 -18.33 11.39 -7.82
N ARG A 204 -17.81 10.75 -6.77
CA ARG A 204 -18.33 10.83 -5.39
C ARG A 204 -17.54 11.83 -4.54
N PRO A 205 -18.00 13.07 -4.32
CA PRO A 205 -17.28 14.03 -3.50
C PRO A 205 -16.93 13.49 -2.11
N ASN A 206 -15.74 13.86 -1.59
CA ASN A 206 -15.26 13.54 -0.25
C ASN A 206 -15.21 12.03 0.09
N ALA A 207 -14.95 11.21 -0.92
CA ALA A 207 -14.83 9.77 -0.80
C ALA A 207 -13.53 9.25 -1.40
N GLY A 208 -12.45 10.02 -1.27
CA GLY A 208 -11.20 9.77 -1.99
C GLY A 208 -10.31 8.71 -1.35
N TYR A 209 -10.90 7.70 -0.70
CA TYR A 209 -10.14 6.64 -0.06
C TYR A 209 -9.45 5.74 -1.10
N GLY A 210 -8.23 5.31 -0.78
CA GLY A 210 -7.42 4.46 -1.65
C GLY A 210 -5.94 4.71 -1.44
N GLY A 211 -5.22 3.76 -0.86
CA GLY A 211 -3.82 3.91 -0.46
C GLY A 211 -3.50 3.18 0.83
N PHE A 212 -2.70 3.79 1.70
CA PHE A 212 -2.32 3.24 3.00
C PHE A 212 -3.36 3.65 4.06
N PHE A 213 -4.16 2.69 4.50
CA PHE A 213 -5.39 2.89 5.25
C PHE A 213 -5.30 2.26 6.64
N LEU A 214 -5.72 3.01 7.64
CA LEU A 214 -5.97 2.56 9.01
C LEU A 214 -7.46 2.74 9.33
N ARG A 215 -8.13 1.63 9.67
CA ARG A 215 -9.39 1.69 10.40
C ARG A 215 -9.09 1.81 11.89
N LEU A 216 -9.61 2.84 12.54
CA LEU A 216 -9.43 3.07 13.97
C LEU A 216 -10.64 2.57 14.79
N PRO A 217 -10.44 2.19 16.07
CA PRO A 217 -11.52 1.78 16.95
C PRO A 217 -12.38 2.98 17.38
N VAL A 218 -13.56 2.68 17.95
CA VAL A 218 -14.51 3.67 18.46
C VAL A 218 -13.92 4.63 19.52
N SER A 219 -12.81 4.27 20.18
CA SER A 219 -12.12 5.19 21.10
C SER A 219 -11.52 6.43 20.41
N PHE A 220 -11.39 6.41 19.08
CA PHE A 220 -11.01 7.56 18.26
C PHE A 220 -12.20 8.33 17.69
N ASP A 221 -13.44 7.97 18.06
CA ASP A 221 -14.62 8.76 17.69
C ASP A 221 -14.51 10.16 18.31
N GLY A 222 -14.63 11.19 17.48
CA GLY A 222 -14.42 12.59 17.86
C GLY A 222 -12.95 12.97 18.15
N ALA A 223 -11.96 12.16 17.74
CA ALA A 223 -10.55 12.50 17.90
C ALA A 223 -10.20 13.83 17.22
N SER A 224 -9.27 14.59 17.83
CA SER A 224 -8.77 15.83 17.21
C SER A 224 -7.87 15.48 16.02
N ILE A 225 -8.11 16.12 14.87
CA ILE A 225 -7.24 15.99 13.69
C ILE A 225 -6.13 17.03 13.82
N ILE A 226 -4.89 16.57 13.84
CA ILE A 226 -3.70 17.42 13.95
C ILE A 226 -2.97 17.38 12.62
N ALA A 227 -2.57 18.55 12.12
CA ALA A 227 -1.96 18.69 10.81
C ALA A 227 -0.89 19.79 10.81
N PRO A 228 0.11 19.72 9.93
CA PRO A 228 0.98 20.85 9.67
C PRO A 228 0.22 21.94 8.89
N PRO A 229 0.75 23.17 8.85
CA PRO A 229 0.25 24.22 7.98
C PRO A 229 0.25 23.76 6.53
N VAL A 230 -0.72 24.21 5.74
CA VAL A 230 -0.69 24.01 4.29
C VAL A 230 0.43 24.86 3.71
N ALA A 231 1.29 24.28 2.88
CA ALA A 231 2.28 25.06 2.16
C ALA A 231 1.54 26.05 1.24
N PRO A 232 1.91 27.34 1.25
CA PRO A 232 1.28 28.30 0.37
C PRO A 232 1.53 27.92 -1.09
N PRO A 233 0.58 28.19 -2.01
CA PRO A 233 0.80 27.97 -3.43
C PRO A 233 2.07 28.68 -3.89
N ALA A 234 2.86 28.03 -4.75
CA ALA A 234 4.10 28.60 -5.26
C ALA A 234 3.83 29.99 -5.89
N GLY A 235 4.48 31.03 -5.35
CA GLY A 235 4.36 32.40 -5.85
C GLY A 235 3.30 33.29 -5.18
N GLN A 236 2.61 32.82 -4.13
CA GLN A 236 1.78 33.69 -3.29
C GLN A 236 2.49 34.08 -1.99
N ASP A 237 2.63 35.38 -1.77
CA ASP A 237 3.05 35.94 -0.48
C ASP A 237 1.81 36.07 0.42
N VAL A 238 1.59 35.06 1.26
CA VAL A 238 0.45 35.00 2.20
C VAL A 238 0.82 35.51 3.60
N GLY A 239 1.89 36.29 3.71
CA GLY A 239 2.45 36.71 5.00
C GLY A 239 3.17 35.57 5.70
N THR A 240 3.49 35.73 7.00
CA THR A 240 4.15 34.68 7.78
C THR A 240 3.19 33.49 7.94
N PRO A 241 3.46 32.31 7.33
CA PRO A 241 2.59 31.16 7.49
C PRO A 241 2.56 30.75 8.98
N PRO A 242 1.44 30.16 9.45
CA PRO A 242 1.40 29.58 10.79
C PRO A 242 2.59 28.64 10.95
N VAL A 243 3.28 28.71 12.09
CA VAL A 243 4.43 27.85 12.39
C VAL A 243 3.96 26.75 13.31
N GLY A 244 4.24 25.50 12.94
CA GLY A 244 3.95 24.33 13.77
C GLY A 244 2.60 23.67 13.49
N ALA A 245 2.45 22.47 14.05
CA ALA A 245 1.24 21.67 13.99
C ALA A 245 0.06 22.34 14.71
N GLY A 246 -1.16 22.11 14.22
CA GLY A 246 -2.38 22.58 14.88
C GLY A 246 -3.58 21.69 14.61
N THR A 247 -4.66 21.92 15.36
CA THR A 247 -5.93 21.23 15.14
C THR A 247 -6.65 21.79 13.92
N VAL A 248 -7.15 20.92 13.05
CA VAL A 248 -7.95 21.26 11.86
C VAL A 248 -9.28 20.51 11.88
N SER A 249 -10.27 21.01 11.16
CA SER A 249 -11.55 20.30 10.97
C SER A 249 -11.42 19.11 10.02
N GLU A 250 -12.40 18.20 10.03
CA GLU A 250 -12.48 17.09 9.07
C GLU A 250 -12.58 17.61 7.64
N GLU A 251 -13.33 18.70 7.41
CA GLU A 251 -13.48 19.35 6.11
C GLU A 251 -12.15 19.91 5.59
N GLU A 252 -11.37 20.59 6.44
CA GLU A 252 -10.05 21.11 6.06
C GLU A 252 -9.00 20.01 5.84
N ALA A 253 -9.17 18.85 6.47
CA ALA A 253 -8.25 17.73 6.35
C ALA A 253 -8.57 16.83 5.15
N MET A 254 -9.86 16.66 4.82
CA MET A 254 -10.33 15.83 3.72
C MET A 254 -9.80 16.31 2.37
N GLY A 255 -9.08 15.45 1.65
CA GLY A 255 -8.47 15.74 0.36
C GLY A 255 -7.28 16.69 0.40
N SER A 256 -6.88 17.16 1.60
CA SER A 256 -5.77 18.09 1.71
C SER A 256 -4.43 17.43 1.40
N GLU A 257 -3.52 18.20 0.81
CA GLU A 257 -2.15 17.76 0.55
C GLU A 257 -1.22 18.30 1.63
N ARG A 258 -0.84 17.43 2.56
CA ARG A 258 0.02 17.77 3.71
C ARG A 258 1.08 16.70 3.89
N SER A 259 2.24 17.05 4.44
CA SER A 259 3.36 16.10 4.63
C SER A 259 3.01 14.95 5.59
N TRP A 260 2.09 15.17 6.52
CA TRP A 260 1.57 14.18 7.45
C TRP A 260 0.18 14.59 7.96
N LEU A 261 -0.55 13.62 8.51
CA LEU A 261 -1.81 13.86 9.23
C LEU A 261 -1.89 12.95 10.46
N ALA A 262 -2.46 13.45 11.55
CA ALA A 262 -2.54 12.76 12.82
C ALA A 262 -3.94 12.81 13.43
N LEU A 263 -4.26 11.82 14.25
CA LEU A 263 -5.44 11.79 15.11
C LEU A 263 -5.02 11.64 16.57
N ARG A 264 -5.64 12.46 17.42
CA ARG A 264 -5.37 12.47 18.86
C ARG A 264 -6.64 12.15 19.63
N ALA A 265 -6.63 10.99 20.28
CA ALA A 265 -7.66 10.57 21.23
C ALA A 265 -7.15 10.79 22.68
N ASN A 266 -7.95 10.38 23.67
CA ASN A 266 -7.58 10.54 25.08
C ASN A 266 -6.47 9.57 25.50
N ASP A 267 -6.49 8.35 24.97
CA ASP A 267 -5.68 7.22 25.42
C ASP A 267 -4.60 6.79 24.42
N ALA A 268 -4.62 7.34 23.21
CA ALA A 268 -3.59 7.15 22.19
C ALA A 268 -3.55 8.31 21.18
N SER A 269 -2.40 8.43 20.53
CA SER A 269 -2.17 9.34 19.40
C SER A 269 -1.63 8.55 18.22
N VAL A 270 -2.13 8.82 17.01
CA VAL A 270 -1.63 8.23 15.76
C VAL A 270 -1.19 9.32 14.80
N LEU A 271 -0.15 9.05 14.03
CA LEU A 271 0.43 9.94 13.03
C LEU A 271 0.75 9.11 11.80
N MET A 272 0.32 9.54 10.62
CA MET A 272 0.68 8.90 9.36
C MET A 272 1.50 9.87 8.52
N VAL A 273 2.59 9.36 7.94
CA VAL A 273 3.54 10.12 7.13
C VAL A 273 3.70 9.39 5.79
N ALA A 274 3.53 10.12 4.69
CA ALA A 274 3.83 9.62 3.35
C ALA A 274 5.25 10.03 2.96
N ALA A 275 6.01 9.10 2.36
CA ALA A 275 7.36 9.39 1.90
C ALA A 275 7.31 10.37 0.72
N THR A 276 8.19 11.35 0.72
CA THR A 276 8.22 12.42 -0.31
C THR A 276 8.68 11.93 -1.69
N GLU A 277 9.34 10.77 -1.76
CA GLU A 277 9.73 10.13 -3.02
C GLU A 277 8.58 9.36 -3.70
N THR A 278 7.40 9.32 -3.08
CA THR A 278 6.24 8.62 -3.63
C THR A 278 5.62 9.39 -4.80
N PRO A 279 4.99 8.71 -5.78
CA PRO A 279 4.32 9.38 -6.90
C PRO A 279 3.25 10.37 -6.43
N GLY A 280 3.25 11.57 -7.02
CA GLY A 280 2.25 12.59 -6.72
C GLY A 280 2.36 13.18 -5.32
N ALA A 281 3.54 13.14 -4.67
CA ALA A 281 3.76 13.84 -3.41
C ALA A 281 3.59 15.37 -3.59
N PRO A 282 3.04 16.09 -2.59
CA PRO A 282 2.51 15.59 -1.32
C PRO A 282 1.21 14.76 -1.47
N THR A 283 1.11 13.65 -0.73
CA THR A 283 -0.05 12.75 -0.77
C THR A 283 -1.30 13.42 -0.16
N PRO A 284 -2.45 13.41 -0.84
CA PRO A 284 -3.73 13.81 -0.24
C PRO A 284 -4.16 12.89 0.90
N TRP A 285 -4.96 13.41 1.84
CA TRP A 285 -5.47 12.64 2.98
C TRP A 285 -6.97 12.33 2.88
N PHE A 286 -7.37 11.12 3.22
CA PHE A 286 -8.76 10.79 3.52
C PHE A 286 -8.87 10.47 5.02
N VAL A 287 -9.72 11.20 5.72
CA VAL A 287 -9.86 11.10 7.18
C VAL A 287 -11.31 11.19 7.59
N ARG A 288 -11.69 10.42 8.60
CA ARG A 288 -12.96 10.57 9.30
C ARG A 288 -12.72 10.41 10.79
N THR A 289 -13.33 11.26 11.60
CA THR A 289 -13.30 11.09 13.08
C THR A 289 -14.68 10.92 13.67
N SER A 290 -15.76 11.20 12.93
CA SER A 290 -17.14 11.00 13.41
C SER A 290 -17.76 9.71 12.89
N GLY A 291 -18.23 8.86 13.80
CA GLY A 291 -18.98 7.62 13.60
C GLY A 291 -18.16 6.46 13.01
N THR A 292 -17.21 6.76 12.13
CA THR A 292 -16.41 5.77 11.41
C THR A 292 -14.93 6.18 11.36
N PRO A 293 -14.19 6.15 12.49
CA PRO A 293 -12.81 6.63 12.56
C PRO A 293 -11.88 5.96 11.54
N MET A 294 -11.26 6.77 10.69
CA MET A 294 -10.40 6.32 9.57
C MET A 294 -9.30 7.33 9.31
N LEU A 295 -8.12 6.83 8.96
CA LEU A 295 -7.01 7.65 8.47
C LEU A 295 -6.37 6.96 7.27
N CYS A 296 -6.23 7.67 6.16
CA CYS A 296 -5.66 7.14 4.93
C CYS A 296 -4.74 8.15 4.26
N ALA A 297 -3.50 7.75 3.98
CA ALA A 297 -2.68 8.41 2.96
C ALA A 297 -3.25 7.98 1.59
N ALA A 298 -3.86 8.91 0.88
CA ALA A 298 -4.76 8.66 -0.23
C ALA A 298 -4.25 9.29 -1.56
N PRO A 299 -3.20 8.74 -2.19
CA PRO A 299 -2.60 9.30 -3.40
C PRO A 299 -3.55 9.38 -4.60
N PHE A 300 -4.67 8.66 -4.58
CA PHE A 300 -5.67 8.61 -5.66
C PHE A 300 -6.93 9.42 -5.33
N PHE A 301 -6.84 10.36 -4.37
CA PHE A 301 -7.99 11.10 -3.89
C PHE A 301 -8.63 11.94 -5.01
N HIS A 302 -7.86 12.82 -5.65
CA HIS A 302 -8.40 13.80 -6.61
C HIS A 302 -8.44 13.26 -8.04
N THR A 303 -7.37 12.57 -8.45
CA THR A 303 -7.15 12.16 -9.84
C THR A 303 -6.64 10.74 -9.92
N GLU A 304 -6.82 10.13 -11.09
CA GLU A 304 -6.26 8.82 -11.36
C GLU A 304 -4.74 8.91 -11.56
N MET A 305 -3.99 8.02 -10.91
CA MET A 305 -2.59 7.77 -11.24
C MET A 305 -2.51 6.68 -12.31
N ARG A 306 -1.77 6.91 -13.40
CA ARG A 306 -1.54 5.91 -14.44
C ARG A 306 -0.21 5.20 -14.25
N LEU A 307 -0.19 3.90 -14.52
CA LEU A 307 1.04 3.09 -14.59
C LEU A 307 1.03 2.34 -15.92
N GLY A 308 1.95 2.68 -16.82
CA GLY A 308 2.07 2.08 -18.14
C GLY A 308 2.41 0.59 -18.09
N ALA A 309 2.24 -0.10 -19.23
CA ALA A 309 2.57 -1.51 -19.34
C ALA A 309 4.07 -1.72 -19.04
N ALA A 310 4.37 -2.73 -18.20
CA ALA A 310 5.72 -3.04 -17.72
C ALA A 310 6.43 -1.92 -16.92
N GLU A 311 5.74 -0.82 -16.60
CA GLU A 311 6.26 0.20 -15.69
C GLU A 311 6.17 -0.27 -14.23
N ALA A 312 6.99 0.37 -13.39
CA ALA A 312 7.00 0.12 -11.96
C ALA A 312 7.10 1.44 -11.19
N THR A 313 6.58 1.43 -9.97
CA THR A 313 6.61 2.57 -9.06
C THR A 313 6.84 2.13 -7.63
N GLU A 314 7.31 3.04 -6.78
CA GLU A 314 7.65 2.78 -5.39
C GLU A 314 6.90 3.70 -4.44
N TRP A 315 6.44 3.12 -3.33
CA TRP A 315 5.71 3.80 -2.29
C TRP A 315 6.39 3.63 -0.94
N GLY A 316 6.26 4.64 -0.09
CA GLY A 316 6.72 4.60 1.29
C GLY A 316 5.71 5.29 2.20
N TRP A 317 5.35 4.62 3.30
CA TRP A 317 4.51 5.19 4.34
C TRP A 317 5.01 4.78 5.72
N SER A 318 4.74 5.61 6.72
CA SER A 318 4.94 5.26 8.13
C SER A 318 3.69 5.59 8.93
N LEU A 319 3.35 4.69 9.85
CA LEU A 319 2.42 4.94 10.94
C LEU A 319 3.24 5.04 12.23
N LEU A 320 3.04 6.12 12.99
CA LEU A 320 3.59 6.32 14.32
C LEU A 320 2.45 6.32 15.33
N VAL A 321 2.63 5.60 16.43
CA VAL A 321 1.62 5.46 17.47
C VAL A 321 2.25 5.70 18.83
N ALA A 322 1.61 6.50 19.67
CA ALA A 322 2.06 6.85 21.01
C ALA A 322 0.92 6.69 22.03
N ASP A 323 1.32 6.51 23.28
CA ASP A 323 0.40 6.45 24.41
C ASP A 323 -0.19 7.82 24.75
N GLY A 324 -1.49 7.83 25.01
CA GLY A 324 -2.19 9.01 25.50
C GLY A 324 -2.24 10.18 24.52
N ARG A 325 -2.53 11.35 25.10
CA ARG A 325 -2.69 12.62 24.40
C ARG A 325 -1.36 13.36 24.33
N VAL A 326 -0.64 13.25 23.22
CA VAL A 326 0.63 13.97 23.02
C VAL A 326 0.38 15.45 22.66
N GLN A 327 1.38 16.30 22.87
CA GLN A 327 1.34 17.72 22.51
C GLN A 327 1.46 17.93 21.00
N ASP A 328 0.96 19.06 20.48
CA ASP A 328 0.95 19.35 19.05
C ASP A 328 2.38 19.33 18.45
N SER A 329 3.37 19.84 19.18
CA SER A 329 4.78 19.83 18.74
C SER A 329 5.35 18.42 18.56
N ALA A 330 4.90 17.45 19.36
CA ALA A 330 5.37 16.07 19.29
C ALA A 330 5.07 15.43 17.92
N PHE A 331 3.97 15.80 17.26
CA PHE A 331 3.64 15.29 15.93
C PHE A 331 4.63 15.77 14.86
N GLY A 332 5.02 17.04 14.91
CA GLY A 332 6.00 17.60 13.98
C GLY A 332 7.36 16.93 14.14
N GLU A 333 7.86 16.86 15.38
CA GLU A 333 9.13 16.20 15.72
C GLU A 333 9.14 14.71 15.32
N ALA A 334 8.04 14.00 15.60
CA ALA A 334 7.89 12.59 15.23
C ALA A 334 7.85 12.39 13.71
N ALA A 335 7.20 13.30 12.96
CA ALA A 335 7.15 13.24 11.51
C ALA A 335 8.52 13.47 10.86
N GLU A 336 9.31 14.42 11.37
CA GLU A 336 10.68 14.66 10.92
C GLU A 336 11.58 13.43 11.15
N ALA A 337 11.50 12.82 12.34
CA ALA A 337 12.22 11.59 12.67
C ALA A 337 11.77 10.38 11.82
N ALA A 338 10.52 10.36 11.36
CA ALA A 338 10.01 9.35 10.44
C ALA A 338 10.57 9.52 9.02
N GLY A 339 10.68 10.76 8.53
CA GLY A 339 11.22 11.11 7.22
C GLY A 339 12.75 11.00 7.10
N ALA A 340 13.47 11.10 8.21
CA ALA A 340 14.94 11.05 8.25
C ALA A 340 15.54 9.66 7.94
N VAL A 341 14.73 8.60 7.92
CA VAL A 341 15.18 7.23 7.58
C VAL A 341 14.99 6.96 6.08
N ARG A 342 15.85 7.58 5.29
CA ARG A 342 16.15 7.16 3.91
C ARG A 342 17.31 6.14 3.94
N PRO A 343 17.34 5.18 2.99
CA PRO A 343 17.78 3.79 3.16
C PRO A 343 19.16 3.56 3.79
#